data_AF-A0A2H0KJI5-F1
#
_entry.id   AF-A0A2H0KJI5-F1
#
_cell.length_a   1.000
_cell.length_b   1.000
_cell.length_c   1.000
_cell.angle_alpha   90.00
_cell.angle_beta   90.00
_cell.angle_gamma   90.00
#
_symmetry.space_group_name_H-M   'P 1'
#
loop_
_entity.id
_entity.type
_entity.pdbx_description
1 polymer ?
#
loop_
_entity_poly.entity_id
_entity_poly.type
_entity_poly.pdbx_seq_one_letter_code
_entity_poly.pdbx_strand_id
1 'polypeptide(L)'
;PKDKKYKDLIGKTVIVPIINRQVKIVADESVDPKFGTGAVKVTPAHDFTDFETGKKHKLEMIQIIGFDGKLNENTGLYKGFYANEARKKIVEDLKMSGQMVKIKEDYVHNVGTCYKCSRVLEPLPKEQWFVKIKPLADKAKKLVQSDEIKIVPKKFKKILLWWLTNFRDWNISRQIVWGIRIPAYRCVTKSDWFVSVEKPKKCQICGNCKFEQDTDTFDTWFSSAQWPFATLLAQDENSDFFDYFYPTSVMETGYDILPWWVARMIMVGVFTTGKKPFETIFLHGMVRDKNGQKMSKSKGNVVNPLEMVDKYGADALRSALIFGTKEGGDISFSEEKVIGMRNFVNKIWNMARFIEMNEKVVDKGAMNRTTTKTILNDLQKEYKKEKKQYLKFMDSYQFSKALGLVYEFIWHRFADFYIEQLKDEVINGNIEALGVL
;
A
#
# COMPACT_ATOMS: atom_id res chain seq x y z
N PRO A 1 -12.19 -11.63 -33.94
CA PRO A 1 -13.33 -11.67 -34.90
C PRO A 1 -13.01 -11.20 -36.33
N LYS A 2 -12.08 -10.25 -36.51
CA LYS A 2 -11.75 -9.67 -37.83
C LYS A 2 -10.68 -10.45 -38.61
N ASP A 3 -10.16 -11.54 -38.07
CA ASP A 3 -9.15 -12.35 -38.73
C ASP A 3 -9.76 -13.16 -39.88
N LYS A 4 -9.33 -12.85 -41.11
CA LYS A 4 -9.82 -13.51 -42.34
C LYS A 4 -9.41 -14.97 -42.41
N LYS A 5 -8.30 -15.39 -41.77
CA LYS A 5 -7.77 -16.77 -41.82
C LYS A 5 -8.75 -17.80 -41.27
N TYR A 6 -9.56 -17.42 -40.28
CA TYR A 6 -10.41 -18.33 -39.52
C TYR A 6 -11.91 -18.07 -39.68
N LYS A 7 -12.30 -17.14 -40.56
CA LYS A 7 -13.71 -16.71 -40.70
C LYS A 7 -14.66 -17.88 -40.96
N ASP A 8 -14.25 -18.82 -41.80
CA ASP A 8 -15.04 -19.98 -42.20
C ASP A 8 -15.00 -21.14 -41.18
N LEU A 9 -14.22 -20.99 -40.10
CA LEU A 9 -14.12 -21.97 -39.02
C LEU A 9 -14.90 -21.56 -37.76
N ILE A 10 -15.34 -20.30 -37.66
CA ILE A 10 -16.13 -19.82 -36.52
C ILE A 10 -17.44 -20.61 -36.43
N GLY A 11 -17.75 -21.13 -35.24
CA GLY A 11 -18.92 -21.96 -34.98
C GLY A 11 -18.73 -23.45 -35.26
N LYS A 12 -17.67 -23.86 -35.98
CA LYS A 12 -17.32 -25.27 -36.17
C LYS A 12 -16.70 -25.86 -34.90
N THR A 13 -16.62 -27.19 -34.86
CA THR A 13 -15.98 -27.94 -33.78
C THR A 13 -14.62 -28.45 -34.20
N VAL A 14 -13.69 -28.53 -33.25
CA VAL A 14 -12.38 -29.17 -33.41
C VAL A 14 -12.18 -30.18 -32.30
N ILE A 15 -11.34 -31.18 -32.56
CA ILE A 15 -11.01 -32.23 -31.61
C ILE A 15 -9.72 -31.84 -30.90
N VAL A 16 -9.76 -31.82 -29.56
CA VAL A 16 -8.57 -31.64 -28.72
C VAL A 16 -7.72 -32.91 -28.80
N PRO A 17 -6.44 -32.81 -29.20
CA PRO A 17 -5.50 -33.92 -29.23
C PRO A 17 -5.47 -34.74 -27.93
N ILE A 18 -5.13 -36.03 -28.04
CA ILE A 18 -5.01 -37.02 -26.95
C ILE A 18 -6.34 -37.37 -26.26
N ILE A 19 -7.05 -36.38 -25.71
CA ILE A 19 -8.29 -36.58 -24.96
C ILE A 19 -9.50 -36.75 -25.91
N ASN A 20 -9.35 -36.40 -27.19
CA ASN A 20 -10.37 -36.54 -28.24
C ASN A 20 -11.70 -35.83 -27.92
N ARG A 21 -11.64 -34.75 -27.13
CA ARG A 21 -12.82 -33.95 -26.76
C ARG A 21 -13.13 -32.92 -27.83
N GLN A 22 -14.40 -32.75 -28.18
CA GLN A 22 -14.83 -31.71 -29.11
C GLN A 22 -14.95 -30.35 -28.41
N VAL A 23 -14.45 -29.29 -29.06
CA VAL A 23 -14.57 -27.90 -28.60
C VAL A 23 -15.02 -27.00 -29.74
N LYS A 24 -15.82 -25.98 -29.42
CA LYS A 24 -16.33 -25.01 -30.40
C LYS A 24 -15.31 -23.91 -30.66
N ILE A 25 -15.22 -23.45 -31.90
CA ILE A 25 -14.45 -22.26 -32.28
C ILE A 25 -15.34 -21.03 -32.10
N VAL A 26 -14.92 -20.09 -31.25
CA VAL A 26 -15.61 -18.81 -31.03
C VAL A 26 -14.71 -17.64 -31.43
N ALA A 27 -15.32 -16.54 -31.83
CA ALA A 27 -14.61 -15.31 -32.15
C ALA A 27 -14.66 -14.34 -30.96
N ASP A 28 -13.50 -13.96 -30.44
CA ASP A 28 -13.38 -12.96 -29.37
C ASP A 28 -12.39 -11.85 -29.74
N GLU A 29 -12.59 -10.67 -29.16
CA GLU A 29 -11.78 -9.47 -29.39
C GLU A 29 -10.50 -9.44 -28.54
N SER A 30 -10.44 -10.24 -27.47
CA SER A 30 -9.27 -10.38 -26.61
C SER A 30 -8.09 -11.08 -27.30
N VAL A 31 -8.32 -11.73 -28.45
CA VAL A 31 -7.29 -12.49 -29.19
C VAL A 31 -6.55 -11.57 -30.16
N ASP A 32 -5.22 -11.52 -30.07
CA ASP A 32 -4.36 -10.83 -31.04
C ASP A 32 -4.13 -11.72 -32.29
N PRO A 33 -4.63 -11.33 -33.47
CA PRO A 33 -4.46 -12.10 -34.71
C PRO A 33 -2.99 -12.25 -35.17
N LYS A 34 -2.10 -11.37 -34.68
CA LYS A 34 -0.67 -11.35 -35.03
C LYS A 34 0.17 -12.24 -34.11
N PHE A 35 -0.35 -12.61 -32.94
CA PHE A 35 0.37 -13.43 -31.98
C PHE A 35 0.18 -14.93 -32.26
N GLY A 36 1.28 -15.67 -32.35
CA GLY A 36 1.27 -17.10 -32.63
C GLY A 36 0.55 -17.41 -33.95
N THR A 37 -0.48 -18.25 -33.90
CA THR A 37 -1.31 -18.58 -35.07
C THR A 37 -2.43 -17.58 -35.32
N GLY A 38 -2.74 -16.70 -34.35
CA GLY A 38 -3.95 -15.87 -34.33
C GLY A 38 -5.18 -16.60 -33.76
N ALA A 39 -5.01 -17.83 -33.27
CA ALA A 39 -6.01 -18.58 -32.52
C ALA A 39 -5.40 -19.08 -31.20
N VAL A 40 -6.14 -18.97 -30.10
CA VAL A 40 -5.68 -19.35 -28.75
C VAL A 40 -6.62 -20.39 -28.15
N LYS A 41 -6.08 -21.32 -27.36
CA LYS A 41 -6.90 -22.21 -26.54
C LYS A 41 -7.65 -21.38 -25.49
N VAL A 42 -8.88 -21.78 -25.17
CA VAL A 42 -9.65 -21.17 -24.08
C VAL A 42 -9.92 -22.23 -23.02
N THR A 43 -9.40 -22.00 -21.82
CA THR A 43 -9.49 -22.88 -20.65
C THR A 43 -10.13 -22.14 -19.47
N PRO A 44 -11.47 -21.94 -19.45
CA PRO A 44 -12.13 -21.02 -18.51
C PRO A 44 -11.88 -21.27 -17.03
N ALA A 45 -11.60 -22.52 -16.64
CA ALA A 45 -11.35 -22.89 -15.26
C ALA A 45 -9.90 -22.70 -14.78
N HIS A 46 -8.96 -22.32 -15.65
CA HIS A 46 -7.52 -22.28 -15.31
C HIS A 46 -6.79 -20.99 -15.74
N ASP A 47 -7.51 -20.03 -16.33
CA ASP A 47 -6.94 -18.72 -16.70
C ASP A 47 -8.00 -17.62 -16.55
N PHE A 48 -7.59 -16.44 -16.07
CA PHE A 48 -8.50 -15.33 -15.81
C PHE A 48 -9.08 -14.71 -17.08
N THR A 49 -8.31 -14.64 -18.16
CA THR A 49 -8.77 -14.12 -19.46
C THR A 49 -9.73 -15.12 -20.10
N ASP A 50 -9.38 -16.41 -20.03
CA ASP A 50 -10.21 -17.49 -20.53
C ASP A 50 -11.52 -17.60 -19.75
N PHE A 51 -11.52 -17.31 -18.44
CA PHE A 51 -12.73 -17.29 -17.62
C PHE A 51 -13.73 -16.23 -18.09
N GLU A 52 -13.25 -15.02 -18.37
CA GLU A 52 -14.08 -13.93 -18.89
C GLU A 52 -14.60 -14.23 -20.30
N THR A 53 -13.74 -14.74 -21.20
CA THR A 53 -14.14 -15.20 -22.53
C THR A 53 -15.15 -16.35 -22.43
N GLY A 54 -14.93 -17.30 -21.52
CA GLY A 54 -15.82 -18.42 -21.24
C GLY A 54 -17.20 -17.95 -20.79
N LYS A 55 -17.27 -16.99 -19.86
CA LYS A 55 -18.54 -16.38 -19.43
C LYS A 55 -19.25 -15.67 -20.58
N LYS A 56 -18.53 -14.83 -21.34
CA LYS A 56 -19.08 -14.04 -22.45
C LYS A 56 -19.71 -14.92 -23.52
N HIS A 57 -19.05 -16.03 -23.88
CA HIS A 57 -19.51 -16.95 -24.91
C HIS A 57 -20.26 -18.18 -24.38
N LYS A 58 -20.56 -18.21 -23.07
CA LYS A 58 -21.25 -19.32 -22.38
C LYS A 58 -20.59 -20.69 -22.65
N LEU A 59 -19.25 -20.73 -22.58
CA LEU A 59 -18.47 -21.94 -22.71
C LEU A 59 -18.52 -22.76 -21.42
N GLU A 60 -18.37 -24.07 -21.56
CA GLU A 60 -18.29 -24.99 -20.43
C GLU A 60 -17.04 -24.75 -19.58
N MET A 61 -17.21 -24.66 -18.25
CA MET A 61 -16.12 -24.48 -17.30
C MET A 61 -15.69 -25.83 -16.72
N ILE A 62 -14.70 -26.47 -17.35
CA ILE A 62 -14.18 -27.77 -16.90
C ILE A 62 -12.91 -27.56 -16.06
N GLN A 63 -13.04 -27.77 -14.75
CA GLN A 63 -11.87 -27.84 -13.87
C GLN A 63 -11.20 -29.22 -14.02
N ILE A 64 -9.89 -29.22 -14.29
CA ILE A 64 -9.09 -30.44 -14.47
C ILE A 64 -7.99 -30.60 -13.40
N ILE A 65 -7.55 -29.49 -12.79
CA ILE A 65 -6.60 -29.45 -11.67
C ILE A 65 -7.40 -29.28 -10.37
N GLY A 66 -7.17 -30.16 -9.39
CA GLY A 66 -7.73 -30.07 -8.05
C GLY A 66 -7.00 -29.06 -7.16
N PHE A 67 -7.57 -28.74 -5.99
CA PHE A 67 -6.94 -27.84 -5.02
C PHE A 67 -5.64 -28.41 -4.40
N ASP A 68 -5.38 -29.70 -4.57
CA ASP A 68 -4.14 -30.40 -4.22
C ASP A 68 -3.07 -30.30 -5.33
N GLY A 69 -3.39 -29.68 -6.47
CA GLY A 69 -2.51 -29.54 -7.62
C GLY A 69 -2.45 -30.77 -8.54
N LYS A 70 -3.29 -31.79 -8.29
CA LYS A 70 -3.34 -33.02 -9.09
C LYS A 70 -4.46 -32.98 -10.13
N LEU A 71 -4.28 -33.73 -11.21
CA LEU A 71 -5.28 -33.86 -12.26
C LEU A 71 -6.42 -34.82 -11.87
N ASN A 72 -7.65 -34.48 -12.25
CA ASN A 72 -8.86 -35.25 -11.93
C ASN A 72 -9.31 -36.20 -13.06
N GLU A 73 -10.48 -36.83 -12.88
CA GLU A 73 -11.14 -37.76 -13.81
C GLU A 73 -11.19 -37.26 -15.26
N ASN A 74 -11.34 -35.94 -15.47
CA ASN A 74 -11.51 -35.34 -16.80
C ASN A 74 -10.23 -35.40 -17.67
N THR A 75 -9.12 -35.90 -17.12
CA THR A 75 -7.82 -35.96 -17.79
C THR A 75 -7.44 -37.36 -18.27
N GLY A 76 -8.31 -38.36 -18.06
CA GLY A 76 -8.10 -39.72 -18.54
C GLY A 76 -6.80 -40.33 -18.00
N LEU A 77 -5.88 -40.65 -18.91
CA LEU A 77 -4.58 -41.29 -18.61
C LEU A 77 -3.69 -40.46 -17.66
N TYR A 78 -3.94 -39.15 -17.53
CA TYR A 78 -3.14 -38.27 -16.68
C TYR A 78 -3.75 -38.04 -15.29
N LYS A 79 -4.84 -38.73 -14.95
CA LYS A 79 -5.46 -38.65 -13.63
C LYS A 79 -4.43 -38.96 -12.52
N GLY A 80 -4.39 -38.13 -11.49
CA GLY A 80 -3.52 -38.28 -10.32
C GLY A 80 -2.12 -37.69 -10.47
N PHE A 81 -1.67 -37.33 -11.68
CA PHE A 81 -0.40 -36.63 -11.87
C PHE A 81 -0.47 -35.18 -11.40
N TYR A 82 0.67 -34.63 -10.95
CA TYR A 82 0.79 -33.18 -10.78
C TYR A 82 0.82 -32.49 -12.16
N ALA A 83 0.28 -31.28 -12.24
CA ALA A 83 0.15 -30.55 -13.50
C ALA A 83 1.48 -30.42 -14.29
N ASN A 84 2.60 -30.21 -13.61
CA ASN A 84 3.92 -30.12 -14.24
C ASN A 84 4.44 -31.47 -14.78
N GLU A 85 4.13 -32.58 -14.09
CA GLU A 85 4.51 -33.92 -14.52
C GLU A 85 3.68 -34.34 -15.74
N ALA A 86 2.36 -34.12 -15.67
CA ALA A 86 1.44 -34.37 -16.76
C ALA A 86 1.81 -33.55 -18.00
N ARG A 87 2.24 -32.29 -17.84
CA ARG A 87 2.69 -31.45 -18.95
C ARG A 87 3.85 -32.09 -19.75
N LYS A 88 4.83 -32.69 -19.07
CA LYS A 88 5.95 -33.37 -19.75
C LYS A 88 5.48 -34.57 -20.56
N LYS A 89 4.65 -35.43 -19.96
CA LYS A 89 4.07 -36.60 -20.62
C LYS A 89 3.20 -36.23 -21.81
N ILE A 90 2.33 -35.22 -21.68
CA ILE A 90 1.48 -34.72 -22.76
C ILE A 90 2.34 -34.25 -23.95
N VAL A 91 3.49 -33.59 -23.70
CA VAL A 91 4.40 -33.18 -24.77
C VAL A 91 5.00 -34.39 -25.49
N GLU A 92 5.38 -35.44 -24.77
CA GLU A 92 5.87 -36.70 -25.35
C GLU A 92 4.79 -37.37 -26.20
N ASP A 93 3.58 -37.51 -25.66
CA ASP A 93 2.45 -38.14 -26.35
C ASP A 93 2.04 -37.36 -27.62
N LEU A 94 2.06 -36.03 -27.58
CA LEU A 94 1.82 -35.18 -28.77
C LEU A 94 2.91 -35.31 -29.83
N LYS A 95 4.16 -35.55 -29.43
CA LYS A 95 5.27 -35.83 -30.37
C LYS A 95 5.07 -37.20 -31.01
N MET A 96 4.73 -38.23 -30.23
CA MET A 96 4.49 -39.58 -30.74
C MET A 96 3.28 -39.65 -31.68
N SER A 97 2.21 -38.89 -31.39
CA SER A 97 1.01 -38.86 -32.23
C SER A 97 1.15 -37.99 -33.49
N GLY A 98 2.30 -37.31 -33.67
CA GLY A 98 2.53 -36.40 -34.80
C GLY A 98 1.69 -35.12 -34.77
N GLN A 99 1.04 -34.81 -33.64
CA GLN A 99 0.17 -33.63 -33.48
C GLN A 99 0.92 -32.40 -32.95
N MET A 100 2.20 -32.54 -32.59
CA MET A 100 3.09 -31.44 -32.19
C MET A 100 3.81 -30.83 -33.40
N VAL A 101 3.38 -29.64 -33.83
CA VAL A 101 3.98 -28.96 -34.99
C VAL A 101 5.32 -28.30 -34.64
N LYS A 102 5.41 -27.61 -33.51
CA LYS A 102 6.60 -26.85 -33.12
C LYS A 102 6.63 -26.61 -31.61
N ILE A 103 7.81 -26.76 -31.02
CA ILE A 103 8.10 -26.31 -29.65
C ILE A 103 9.04 -25.11 -29.74
N LYS A 104 8.75 -24.06 -28.96
CA LYS A 104 9.63 -22.91 -28.79
C LYS A 104 10.21 -22.98 -27.39
N GLU A 105 11.47 -23.41 -27.29
CA GLU A 105 12.16 -23.61 -26.01
C GLU A 105 12.40 -22.29 -25.26
N ASP A 106 12.80 -21.22 -25.98
CA ASP A 106 13.14 -19.92 -25.38
C ASP A 106 11.97 -18.93 -25.38
N TYR A 107 10.82 -19.33 -24.84
CA TYR A 107 9.66 -18.45 -24.73
C TYR A 107 9.57 -17.75 -23.38
N VAL A 108 10.04 -16.51 -23.34
CA VAL A 108 9.92 -15.64 -22.17
C VAL A 108 8.50 -15.09 -22.06
N HIS A 109 7.89 -15.30 -20.90
CA HIS A 109 6.57 -14.77 -20.56
C HIS A 109 6.45 -14.50 -19.05
N ASN A 110 5.40 -13.78 -18.67
CA ASN A 110 5.13 -13.43 -17.28
C ASN A 110 4.38 -14.57 -16.57
N VAL A 111 4.94 -15.06 -15.46
CA VAL A 111 4.33 -16.10 -14.63
C VAL A 111 3.94 -15.51 -13.28
N GLY A 112 2.66 -15.62 -12.92
CA GLY A 112 2.18 -15.20 -11.61
C GLY A 112 2.72 -16.11 -10.52
N THR A 113 3.33 -15.54 -9.49
CA THR A 113 3.87 -16.27 -8.34
C THR A 113 3.34 -15.71 -7.02
N CYS A 114 3.27 -16.57 -6.01
CA CYS A 114 2.91 -16.15 -4.66
C CYS A 114 4.01 -15.24 -4.10
N TYR A 115 3.64 -14.03 -3.66
CA TYR A 115 4.61 -13.06 -3.14
C TYR A 115 5.33 -13.52 -1.86
N LYS A 116 4.78 -14.51 -1.13
CA LYS A 116 5.40 -15.05 0.11
C LYS A 116 6.31 -16.24 -0.16
N CYS A 117 5.87 -17.21 -0.95
CA CYS A 117 6.58 -18.49 -1.14
C CYS A 117 7.14 -18.70 -2.55
N SER A 118 6.92 -17.74 -3.46
CA SER A 118 7.41 -17.73 -4.85
C SER A 118 6.97 -18.89 -5.75
N ARG A 119 6.06 -19.77 -5.27
CA ARG A 119 5.46 -20.81 -6.11
C ARG A 119 4.54 -20.19 -7.16
N VAL A 120 4.46 -20.83 -8.32
CA VAL A 120 3.53 -20.47 -9.40
C VAL A 120 2.10 -20.57 -8.90
N LEU A 121 1.29 -19.56 -9.21
CA LEU A 121 -0.13 -19.52 -8.87
C LEU A 121 -0.94 -20.33 -9.89
N GLU A 122 -1.91 -21.09 -9.39
CA GLU A 122 -2.88 -21.83 -10.21
C GLU A 122 -4.25 -21.16 -10.07
N PRO A 123 -4.79 -20.53 -11.13
CA PRO A 123 -6.15 -20.01 -11.10
C PRO A 123 -7.14 -21.17 -11.04
N LEU A 124 -8.02 -21.20 -10.05
CA LEU A 124 -9.07 -22.21 -9.93
C LEU A 124 -10.41 -21.54 -9.60
N PRO A 125 -11.53 -21.95 -10.24
CA PRO A 125 -12.85 -21.47 -9.87
C PRO A 125 -13.19 -21.97 -8.48
N LYS A 126 -13.65 -21.06 -7.63
CA LYS A 126 -14.11 -21.37 -6.30
C LYS A 126 -15.17 -20.36 -5.90
N GLU A 127 -16.22 -20.85 -5.25
CA GLU A 127 -17.23 -20.01 -4.61
C GLU A 127 -16.56 -19.21 -3.46
N GLN A 128 -16.72 -17.89 -3.48
CA GLN A 128 -16.06 -16.96 -2.56
C GLN A 128 -16.98 -15.76 -2.32
N TRP A 129 -16.71 -15.00 -1.26
CA TRP A 129 -17.43 -13.78 -0.91
C TRP A 129 -16.81 -12.56 -1.60
N PHE A 130 -17.64 -11.80 -2.31
CA PHE A 130 -17.22 -10.60 -3.03
C PHE A 130 -17.99 -9.38 -2.57
N VAL A 131 -17.29 -8.25 -2.46
CA VAL A 131 -17.92 -6.92 -2.40
C VAL A 131 -17.98 -6.35 -3.80
N LYS A 132 -19.17 -5.90 -4.20
CA LYS A 132 -19.36 -5.15 -5.44
C LYS A 132 -18.74 -3.77 -5.32
N ILE A 133 -17.58 -3.56 -5.94
CA ILE A 133 -16.74 -2.38 -5.66
C ILE A 133 -17.22 -1.14 -6.38
N LYS A 134 -17.72 -1.27 -7.60
CA LYS A 134 -18.01 -0.12 -8.47
C LYS A 134 -18.82 1.01 -7.79
N PRO A 135 -19.93 0.75 -7.09
CA PRO A 135 -20.69 1.81 -6.42
C PRO A 135 -19.90 2.53 -5.30
N LEU A 136 -19.08 1.80 -4.56
CA LEU A 136 -18.24 2.36 -3.49
C LEU A 136 -17.11 3.19 -4.08
N ALA A 137 -16.46 2.67 -5.12
CA ALA A 137 -15.36 3.34 -5.80
C ALA A 137 -15.83 4.64 -6.49
N ASP A 138 -17.02 4.65 -7.09
CA ASP A 138 -17.59 5.84 -7.71
C ASP A 138 -17.86 6.96 -6.67
N LYS A 139 -18.31 6.61 -5.45
CA LYS A 139 -18.46 7.58 -4.35
C LYS A 139 -17.09 8.12 -3.88
N ALA A 140 -16.13 7.23 -3.63
CA ALA A 140 -14.77 7.61 -3.23
C ALA A 140 -14.08 8.49 -4.30
N LYS A 141 -14.29 8.16 -5.57
CA LYS A 141 -13.73 8.90 -6.72
C LYS A 141 -14.23 10.33 -6.75
N LYS A 142 -15.52 10.58 -6.48
CA LYS A 142 -16.08 11.94 -6.45
C LYS A 142 -15.35 12.82 -5.43
N LEU A 143 -15.16 12.33 -4.20
CA LEU A 143 -14.46 13.07 -3.13
C LEU A 143 -13.01 13.41 -3.48
N VAL A 144 -12.33 12.49 -4.16
CA VAL A 144 -10.95 12.72 -4.63
C VAL A 144 -10.93 13.69 -5.81
N GLN A 145 -11.89 13.62 -6.72
CA GLN A 145 -11.99 14.52 -7.87
C GLN A 145 -12.30 15.95 -7.44
N SER A 146 -13.23 16.15 -6.51
CA SER A 146 -13.66 17.45 -5.97
C SER A 146 -12.65 18.10 -5.01
N ASP A 147 -11.54 17.43 -4.69
CA ASP A 147 -10.55 17.87 -3.69
C ASP A 147 -11.13 18.03 -2.26
N GLU A 148 -12.27 17.39 -1.98
CA GLU A 148 -12.79 17.25 -0.61
C GLU A 148 -11.86 16.44 0.29
N ILE A 149 -11.14 15.48 -0.31
CA ILE A 149 -9.99 14.82 0.31
C ILE A 149 -8.73 15.32 -0.38
N LYS A 150 -7.90 16.08 0.33
CA LYS A 150 -6.66 16.63 -0.19
C LYS A 150 -5.59 15.55 -0.26
N ILE A 151 -4.85 15.46 -1.37
CA ILE A 151 -3.77 14.47 -1.54
C ILE A 151 -2.44 15.19 -1.68
N VAL A 152 -1.52 14.87 -0.79
CA VAL A 152 -0.18 15.45 -0.76
C VAL A 152 0.84 14.31 -0.81
N PRO A 153 1.77 14.29 -1.78
CA PRO A 153 1.87 15.18 -2.95
C PRO A 153 0.80 14.93 -4.03
N LYS A 154 0.46 15.97 -4.79
CA LYS A 154 -0.59 15.94 -5.83
C LYS A 154 -0.41 14.85 -6.90
N LYS A 155 0.83 14.39 -7.15
CA LYS A 155 1.12 13.33 -8.15
C LYS A 155 0.34 12.04 -7.90
N PHE A 156 0.06 11.71 -6.63
CA PHE A 156 -0.64 10.48 -6.26
C PHE A 156 -2.15 10.55 -6.50
N LYS A 157 -2.74 11.74 -6.69
CA LYS A 157 -4.16 11.90 -7.03
C LYS A 157 -4.51 11.13 -8.31
N LYS A 158 -3.69 11.25 -9.35
CA LYS A 158 -3.90 10.53 -10.63
C LYS A 158 -3.83 9.02 -10.45
N ILE A 159 -2.91 8.54 -9.61
CA ILE A 159 -2.74 7.11 -9.30
C ILE A 159 -3.97 6.58 -8.57
N LEU A 160 -4.43 7.28 -7.53
CA LEU A 160 -5.62 6.88 -6.78
C LEU A 160 -6.88 6.87 -7.66
N LEU A 161 -7.07 7.89 -8.50
CA LEU A 161 -8.20 7.96 -9.43
C LEU A 161 -8.18 6.83 -10.47
N TRP A 162 -6.99 6.46 -10.95
CA TRP A 162 -6.84 5.31 -11.85
C TRP A 162 -7.29 4.02 -11.15
N TRP A 163 -6.84 3.79 -9.92
CA TRP A 163 -7.25 2.61 -9.16
C TRP A 163 -8.75 2.57 -8.88
N LEU A 164 -9.33 3.68 -8.42
CA LEU A 164 -10.78 3.78 -8.18
C LEU A 164 -11.61 3.56 -9.45
N THR A 165 -11.05 3.83 -10.63
CA THR A 165 -11.73 3.58 -11.92
C THR A 165 -11.64 2.12 -12.36
N ASN A 166 -10.54 1.42 -12.02
CA ASN A 166 -10.22 0.11 -12.57
C ASN A 166 -10.36 -1.05 -11.58
N PHE A 167 -10.80 -0.80 -10.34
CA PHE A 167 -11.03 -1.88 -9.39
C PHE A 167 -12.07 -2.88 -9.93
N ARG A 168 -11.75 -4.16 -9.77
CA ARG A 168 -12.70 -5.26 -9.87
C ARG A 168 -13.36 -5.52 -8.52
N ASP A 169 -14.43 -6.30 -8.54
CA ASP A 169 -15.09 -6.76 -7.31
C ASP A 169 -14.09 -7.48 -6.41
N TRP A 170 -14.18 -7.16 -5.11
CA TRP A 170 -13.14 -7.50 -4.16
C TRP A 170 -13.50 -8.80 -3.47
N ASN A 171 -12.70 -9.85 -3.71
CA ASN A 171 -12.78 -11.08 -2.94
C ASN A 171 -12.33 -10.80 -1.48
N ILE A 172 -13.28 -10.88 -0.56
CA ILE A 172 -13.07 -10.63 0.88
C ILE A 172 -12.91 -11.91 1.70
N SER A 173 -13.05 -13.10 1.13
CA SER A 173 -12.90 -14.37 1.85
C SER A 173 -11.52 -15.00 1.65
N ARG A 174 -11.01 -15.64 2.69
CA ARG A 174 -9.69 -16.29 2.73
C ARG A 174 -9.80 -17.64 3.45
N GLN A 175 -9.14 -18.64 2.89
CA GLN A 175 -9.02 -19.98 3.47
C GLN A 175 -7.81 -20.05 4.42
N ILE A 176 -7.79 -19.20 5.43
CA ILE A 176 -6.76 -19.16 6.45
C ILE A 176 -7.39 -19.27 7.83
N VAL A 177 -6.65 -19.83 8.79
CA VAL A 177 -7.15 -19.98 10.18
C VAL A 177 -7.10 -18.69 10.99
N TRP A 178 -6.28 -17.72 10.55
CA TRP A 178 -6.08 -16.46 11.25
C TRP A 178 -6.88 -15.33 10.60
N GLY A 179 -7.94 -14.90 11.26
CA GLY A 179 -8.75 -13.77 10.83
C GLY A 179 -10.14 -13.78 11.46
N ILE A 180 -10.89 -12.70 11.22
CA ILE A 180 -12.29 -12.61 11.66
C ILE A 180 -13.12 -13.55 10.79
N ARG A 181 -13.81 -14.50 11.41
CA ARG A 181 -14.65 -15.48 10.70
C ARG A 181 -15.84 -14.79 10.04
N ILE A 182 -16.13 -15.16 8.80
CA ILE A 182 -17.27 -14.58 8.06
C ILE A 182 -18.58 -14.98 8.77
N PRO A 183 -19.49 -14.03 9.08
CA PRO A 183 -20.75 -14.31 9.77
C PRO A 183 -21.82 -14.86 8.81
N ALA A 184 -21.43 -15.77 7.92
CA ALA A 184 -22.30 -16.45 6.97
C ALA A 184 -22.49 -17.91 7.39
N TYR A 185 -23.69 -18.44 7.17
CA TYR A 185 -24.11 -19.76 7.58
C TYR A 185 -24.79 -20.47 6.42
N ARG A 186 -24.45 -21.75 6.21
CA ARG A 186 -25.02 -22.60 5.18
C ARG A 186 -26.11 -23.47 5.73
N CYS A 187 -27.27 -23.44 5.11
CA CYS A 187 -28.37 -24.37 5.36
C CYS A 187 -28.01 -25.75 4.79
N VAL A 188 -27.90 -26.79 5.63
CA VAL A 188 -27.50 -28.14 5.17
C VAL A 188 -28.53 -28.73 4.21
N THR A 189 -29.83 -28.49 4.43
CA THR A 189 -30.90 -29.07 3.62
C THR A 189 -31.05 -28.39 2.25
N LYS A 190 -30.92 -27.06 2.20
CA LYS A 190 -31.11 -26.29 0.95
C LYS A 190 -29.79 -25.96 0.24
N SER A 191 -28.66 -26.21 0.89
CA SER A 191 -27.31 -25.89 0.39
C SER A 191 -27.07 -24.40 0.10
N ASP A 192 -27.89 -23.52 0.67
CA ASP A 192 -27.89 -22.07 0.43
C ASP A 192 -27.38 -21.29 1.66
N TRP A 193 -26.95 -20.05 1.45
CA TRP A 193 -26.29 -19.20 2.44
C TRP A 193 -27.21 -18.13 3.03
N PHE A 194 -27.03 -17.84 4.32
CA PHE A 194 -27.62 -16.67 4.98
C PHE A 194 -26.60 -16.00 5.89
N VAL A 195 -26.72 -14.69 6.10
CA VAL A 195 -25.78 -13.89 6.90
C VAL A 195 -26.48 -13.42 8.17
N SER A 196 -25.79 -13.50 9.31
CA SER A 196 -26.35 -13.02 10.58
C SER A 196 -25.26 -12.46 11.48
N VAL A 197 -25.46 -11.24 11.99
CA VAL A 197 -24.50 -10.54 12.87
C VAL A 197 -24.26 -11.33 14.15
N GLU A 198 -25.34 -11.81 14.77
CA GLU A 198 -25.28 -12.70 15.93
C GLU A 198 -25.43 -14.15 15.49
N LYS A 199 -24.95 -15.09 16.33
CA LYS A 199 -25.12 -16.51 16.05
C LYS A 199 -26.61 -16.87 16.10
N PRO A 200 -27.21 -17.30 14.99
CA PRO A 200 -28.63 -17.59 14.94
C PRO A 200 -28.95 -18.83 15.78
N LYS A 201 -30.13 -18.87 16.41
CA LYS A 201 -30.57 -20.06 17.18
C LYS A 201 -31.12 -21.18 16.28
N LYS A 202 -31.62 -20.84 15.10
CA LYS A 202 -32.21 -21.75 14.10
C LYS A 202 -31.83 -21.29 12.70
N CYS A 203 -31.86 -22.20 11.74
CA CYS A 203 -31.61 -21.84 10.34
C CYS A 203 -32.67 -20.86 9.85
N GLN A 204 -32.24 -19.71 9.31
CA GLN A 204 -33.14 -18.67 8.81
C GLN A 204 -33.73 -18.98 7.43
N ILE A 205 -33.28 -20.04 6.77
CA ILE A 205 -33.78 -20.48 5.46
C ILE A 205 -34.87 -21.55 5.62
N CYS A 206 -34.57 -22.62 6.36
CA CYS A 206 -35.43 -23.82 6.46
C CYS A 206 -36.19 -23.93 7.80
N GLY A 207 -35.81 -23.14 8.81
CA GLY A 207 -36.35 -23.19 10.18
C GLY A 207 -35.90 -24.39 11.04
N ASN A 208 -35.71 -25.57 10.45
CA ASN A 208 -35.67 -26.84 11.18
C ASN A 208 -34.35 -27.62 11.07
N CYS A 209 -33.49 -27.24 10.15
CA CYS A 209 -32.26 -27.96 9.85
C CYS A 209 -31.06 -27.40 10.63
N LYS A 210 -30.02 -28.23 10.81
CA LYS A 210 -28.71 -27.77 11.23
C LYS A 210 -28.13 -26.85 10.15
N PHE A 211 -27.37 -25.85 10.58
CA PHE A 211 -26.65 -24.94 9.71
C PHE A 211 -25.20 -24.85 10.17
N GLU A 212 -24.30 -24.60 9.23
CA GLU A 212 -22.86 -24.57 9.47
C GLU A 212 -22.33 -23.20 9.12
N GLN A 213 -21.57 -22.59 10.03
CA GLN A 213 -20.93 -21.31 9.72
C GLN A 213 -19.79 -21.52 8.71
N ASP A 214 -19.64 -20.60 7.77
CA ASP A 214 -18.52 -20.60 6.82
C ASP A 214 -17.19 -20.69 7.57
N THR A 215 -16.28 -21.53 7.10
CA THR A 215 -14.93 -21.67 7.67
C THR A 215 -13.99 -20.57 7.23
N ASP A 216 -14.35 -19.81 6.20
CA ASP A 216 -13.54 -18.71 5.69
C ASP A 216 -13.44 -17.53 6.67
N THR A 217 -12.30 -16.84 6.61
CA THR A 217 -12.06 -15.59 7.33
C THR A 217 -12.05 -14.41 6.36
N PHE A 218 -12.29 -13.20 6.88
CA PHE A 218 -12.13 -11.98 6.10
C PHE A 218 -10.68 -11.73 5.69
N ASP A 219 -10.51 -11.11 4.53
CA ASP A 219 -9.26 -10.50 4.09
C ASP A 219 -8.75 -9.48 5.11
N THR A 220 -7.44 -9.47 5.38
CA THR A 220 -6.84 -8.50 6.32
C THR A 220 -7.15 -7.07 5.90
N TRP A 221 -7.12 -6.79 4.59
CA TRP A 221 -7.48 -5.48 4.06
C TRP A 221 -8.95 -5.10 4.30
N PHE A 222 -9.85 -6.06 4.47
CA PHE A 222 -11.27 -5.81 4.79
C PHE A 222 -11.42 -5.32 6.22
N SER A 223 -10.68 -5.92 7.16
CA SER A 223 -10.63 -5.40 8.54
C SER A 223 -9.92 -4.04 8.62
N SER A 224 -8.77 -3.87 7.97
CA SER A 224 -7.99 -2.62 8.07
C SER A 224 -8.63 -1.44 7.35
N ALA A 225 -9.49 -1.69 6.35
CA ALA A 225 -10.29 -0.66 5.70
C ALA A 225 -11.29 0.03 6.65
N GLN A 226 -11.61 -0.59 7.80
CA GLN A 226 -12.54 -0.06 8.78
C GLN A 226 -11.86 0.82 9.84
N TRP A 227 -10.53 0.86 9.85
CA TRP A 227 -9.71 1.59 10.83
C TRP A 227 -10.19 3.00 11.17
N PRO A 228 -10.56 3.87 10.19
CA PRO A 228 -10.88 5.27 10.47
C PRO A 228 -12.12 5.50 11.34
N PHE A 229 -13.05 4.55 11.37
CA PHE A 229 -14.28 4.68 12.14
C PHE A 229 -14.38 3.62 13.24
N ALA A 230 -13.91 2.38 12.99
CA ALA A 230 -14.04 1.30 13.95
C ALA A 230 -13.28 1.58 15.26
N THR A 231 -12.13 2.25 15.17
CA THR A 231 -11.32 2.63 16.35
C THR A 231 -11.98 3.69 17.21
N LEU A 232 -12.73 4.60 16.59
CA LEU A 232 -13.45 5.67 17.25
C LEU A 232 -14.75 5.15 17.85
N LEU A 233 -15.53 4.39 17.07
CA LEU A 233 -16.78 3.76 17.53
C LEU A 233 -16.57 2.78 18.67
N ALA A 234 -15.43 2.08 18.71
CA ALA A 234 -15.10 1.19 19.82
C ALA A 234 -14.90 1.91 21.16
N GLN A 235 -14.73 3.23 21.15
CA GLN A 235 -14.59 4.07 22.34
C GLN A 235 -15.86 4.89 22.63
N ASP A 236 -16.92 4.70 21.82
CA ASP A 236 -18.06 5.62 21.74
C ASP A 236 -19.26 5.14 22.56
N GLU A 237 -19.01 4.53 23.71
CA GLU A 237 -20.08 3.95 24.54
C GLU A 237 -21.04 5.02 25.08
N ASN A 238 -20.64 6.31 25.16
CA ASN A 238 -21.44 7.42 25.71
C ASN A 238 -21.06 8.84 25.21
N SER A 239 -20.39 9.02 24.07
CA SER A 239 -19.75 10.31 23.75
C SER A 239 -19.94 10.82 22.32
N ASP A 240 -19.63 12.10 22.10
CA ASP A 240 -19.45 12.71 20.77
C ASP A 240 -18.02 12.42 20.23
N PHE A 241 -17.34 11.35 20.70
CA PHE A 241 -15.92 11.10 20.38
C PHE A 241 -15.75 10.78 18.90
N PHE A 242 -16.64 9.97 18.34
CA PHE A 242 -16.68 9.75 16.90
C PHE A 242 -16.86 11.07 16.14
N ASP A 243 -17.84 11.89 16.52
CA ASP A 243 -18.15 13.13 15.82
C ASP A 243 -17.07 14.22 15.98
N TYR A 244 -16.31 14.21 17.07
CA TYR A 244 -15.19 15.12 17.28
C TYR A 244 -13.96 14.76 16.43
N PHE A 245 -13.61 13.46 16.36
CA PHE A 245 -12.38 13.00 15.69
C PHE A 245 -12.59 12.52 14.25
N TYR A 246 -13.82 12.42 13.77
CA TYR A 246 -14.15 12.02 12.40
C TYR A 246 -14.73 13.20 11.60
N PRO A 247 -14.11 13.60 10.47
CA PRO A 247 -13.00 12.95 9.78
C PRO A 247 -11.63 13.20 10.41
N THR A 248 -10.73 12.22 10.30
CA THR A 248 -9.33 12.38 10.72
C THR A 248 -8.62 13.45 9.88
N SER A 249 -7.89 14.37 10.52
CA SER A 249 -7.28 15.51 9.82
C SER A 249 -6.21 15.11 8.80
N VAL A 250 -5.33 14.16 9.15
CA VAL A 250 -4.25 13.69 8.27
C VAL A 250 -4.11 12.17 8.37
N MET A 251 -4.25 11.48 7.24
CA MET A 251 -3.86 10.08 7.08
C MET A 251 -2.49 10.03 6.42
N GLU A 252 -1.48 9.61 7.19
CA GLU A 252 -0.10 9.46 6.74
C GLU A 252 0.24 8.00 6.49
N THR A 253 0.87 7.71 5.34
CA THR A 253 1.38 6.37 5.02
C THR A 253 2.31 6.37 3.81
N GLY A 254 3.05 5.28 3.62
CA GLY A 254 3.80 5.01 2.40
C GLY A 254 2.87 4.85 1.19
N TYR A 255 3.32 5.30 0.01
CA TYR A 255 2.50 5.23 -1.21
C TYR A 255 2.21 3.79 -1.70
N ASP A 256 2.93 2.79 -1.21
CA ASP A 256 2.84 1.40 -1.66
C ASP A 256 1.51 0.73 -1.31
N ILE A 257 0.88 1.18 -0.22
CA ILE A 257 -0.44 0.70 0.23
C ILE A 257 -1.59 1.65 -0.11
N LEU A 258 -1.35 2.67 -0.95
CA LEU A 258 -2.38 3.58 -1.44
C LEU A 258 -3.62 2.86 -2.05
N PRO A 259 -3.47 1.90 -2.99
CA PRO A 259 -4.61 1.20 -3.55
C PRO A 259 -5.21 0.14 -2.61
N TRP A 260 -4.39 -0.47 -1.76
CA TRP A 260 -4.79 -1.64 -0.96
C TRP A 260 -5.42 -1.25 0.38
N TRP A 261 -5.02 -0.12 0.95
CA TRP A 261 -5.48 0.36 2.25
C TRP A 261 -6.23 1.67 2.13
N VAL A 262 -5.57 2.75 1.69
CA VAL A 262 -6.15 4.10 1.69
C VAL A 262 -7.41 4.16 0.82
N ALA A 263 -7.36 3.63 -0.40
CA ALA A 263 -8.53 3.58 -1.27
C ALA A 263 -9.68 2.75 -0.67
N ARG A 264 -9.36 1.65 0.04
CA ARG A 264 -10.36 0.81 0.72
C ARG A 264 -10.97 1.54 1.92
N MET A 265 -10.17 2.27 2.69
CA MET A 265 -10.65 3.11 3.80
C MET A 265 -11.60 4.21 3.32
N ILE A 266 -11.32 4.88 2.20
CA ILE A 266 -12.24 5.87 1.62
C ILE A 266 -13.56 5.19 1.24
N MET A 267 -13.50 4.08 0.52
CA MET A 267 -14.70 3.38 0.05
C MET A 267 -15.57 2.85 1.19
N VAL A 268 -14.97 2.14 2.15
CA VAL A 268 -15.69 1.51 3.27
C VAL A 268 -16.13 2.56 4.29
N GLY A 269 -15.29 3.57 4.56
CA GLY A 269 -15.63 4.69 5.43
C GLY A 269 -16.86 5.44 4.94
N VAL A 270 -16.86 5.89 3.68
CA VAL A 270 -18.01 6.59 3.08
C VAL A 270 -19.24 5.70 2.99
N PHE A 271 -19.07 4.41 2.72
CA PHE A 271 -20.19 3.46 2.71
C PHE A 271 -20.86 3.33 4.07
N THR A 272 -20.06 3.28 5.15
CA THR A 272 -20.53 2.99 6.51
C THR A 272 -21.04 4.26 7.20
N THR A 273 -20.31 5.37 7.09
CA THR A 273 -20.58 6.59 7.88
C THR A 273 -21.26 7.69 7.05
N GLY A 274 -21.30 7.57 5.72
CA GLY A 274 -21.78 8.61 4.81
C GLY A 274 -20.87 9.84 4.70
N LYS A 275 -19.81 9.93 5.52
CA LYS A 275 -18.86 11.04 5.60
C LYS A 275 -17.48 10.59 5.09
N LYS A 276 -16.68 11.51 4.53
CA LYS A 276 -15.27 11.21 4.15
C LYS A 276 -14.47 10.79 5.40
N PRO A 277 -13.51 9.86 5.32
CA PRO A 277 -12.75 9.44 6.51
C PRO A 277 -11.58 10.35 6.85
N PHE A 278 -11.07 11.12 5.89
CA PHE A 278 -9.88 11.94 6.04
C PHE A 278 -10.07 13.31 5.40
N GLU A 279 -9.49 14.35 6.00
CA GLU A 279 -9.35 15.67 5.37
C GLU A 279 -8.18 15.69 4.37
N THR A 280 -7.01 15.19 4.80
CA THR A 280 -5.79 15.14 4.00
C THR A 280 -5.16 13.75 4.04
N ILE A 281 -4.67 13.29 2.89
CA ILE A 281 -3.83 12.09 2.76
C ILE A 281 -2.42 12.56 2.42
N PHE A 282 -1.47 12.30 3.33
CA PHE A 282 -0.06 12.56 3.11
C PHE A 282 0.67 11.24 2.79
N LEU A 283 1.32 11.18 1.62
CA LEU A 283 2.00 9.99 1.14
C LEU A 283 3.51 10.22 1.08
N HIS A 284 4.24 9.55 1.97
CA HIS A 284 5.70 9.53 1.95
C HIS A 284 6.24 8.44 1.02
N GLY A 285 7.53 8.54 0.68
CA GLY A 285 8.21 7.50 -0.10
C GLY A 285 8.76 6.36 0.75
N MET A 286 9.36 5.38 0.10
CA MET A 286 9.92 4.21 0.77
C MET A 286 11.36 4.47 1.22
N VAL A 287 11.73 3.87 2.35
CA VAL A 287 13.14 3.78 2.77
C VAL A 287 13.82 2.71 1.91
N ARG A 288 14.90 3.12 1.25
CA ARG A 288 15.75 2.31 0.39
C ARG A 288 17.13 2.16 1.02
N ASP A 289 17.84 1.10 0.67
CA ASP A 289 19.24 0.98 1.06
C ASP A 289 20.11 2.08 0.41
N LYS A 290 21.40 2.13 0.78
CA LYS A 290 22.36 3.11 0.25
C LYS A 290 22.51 3.08 -1.28
N ASN A 291 22.14 1.97 -1.93
CA ASN A 291 22.18 1.78 -3.37
C ASN A 291 20.81 2.05 -4.04
N GLY A 292 19.81 2.51 -3.29
CA GLY A 292 18.47 2.79 -3.78
C GLY A 292 17.57 1.55 -3.93
N GLN A 293 17.97 0.37 -3.45
CA GLN A 293 17.14 -0.82 -3.54
C GLN A 293 16.09 -0.88 -2.43
N LYS A 294 14.96 -1.55 -2.71
CA LYS A 294 13.97 -1.85 -1.66
C LYS A 294 14.64 -2.59 -0.50
N MET A 295 14.48 -2.10 0.72
CA MET A 295 14.84 -2.87 1.91
C MET A 295 13.88 -4.04 2.09
N SER A 296 14.41 -5.26 2.25
CA SER A 296 13.61 -6.42 2.60
C SER A 296 14.43 -7.46 3.36
N LYS A 297 13.78 -8.15 4.31
CA LYS A 297 14.43 -9.22 5.10
C LYS A 297 15.09 -10.28 4.19
N SER A 298 14.43 -10.62 3.08
CA SER A 298 14.94 -11.57 2.09
C SER A 298 16.24 -11.13 1.39
N LYS A 299 16.48 -9.82 1.29
CA LYS A 299 17.70 -9.26 0.66
C LYS A 299 18.83 -9.02 1.66
N GLY A 300 18.57 -9.19 2.97
CA GLY A 300 19.55 -8.93 4.02
C GLY A 300 19.98 -7.46 4.17
N ASN A 301 19.33 -6.53 3.46
CA ASN A 301 19.67 -5.10 3.45
C ASN A 301 18.79 -4.27 4.39
N VAL A 302 18.23 -4.89 5.44
CA VAL A 302 17.40 -4.21 6.43
C VAL A 302 18.29 -3.66 7.53
N VAL A 303 18.11 -2.39 7.87
CA VAL A 303 18.71 -1.78 9.04
C VAL A 303 17.67 -1.74 10.16
N ASN A 304 18.04 -2.24 11.33
CA ASN A 304 17.20 -2.14 12.51
C ASN A 304 17.22 -0.68 13.02
N PRO A 305 16.08 0.03 13.09
CA PRO A 305 16.07 1.41 13.54
C PRO A 305 16.56 1.56 14.98
N LEU A 306 16.34 0.57 15.85
CA LEU A 306 16.77 0.63 17.26
C LEU A 306 18.29 0.61 17.39
N GLU A 307 18.99 -0.17 16.55
CA GLU A 307 20.47 -0.17 16.54
C GLU A 307 21.03 1.20 16.13
N MET A 308 20.35 1.92 15.23
CA MET A 308 20.75 3.28 14.85
C MET A 308 20.48 4.29 15.96
N VAL A 309 19.36 4.12 16.70
CA VAL A 309 19.03 4.92 17.87
C VAL A 309 20.07 4.71 18.97
N ASP A 310 20.45 3.48 19.27
CA ASP A 310 21.42 3.16 20.31
C ASP A 310 22.82 3.72 19.97
N LYS A 311 23.21 3.71 18.69
CA LYS A 311 24.50 4.25 18.24
C LYS A 311 24.55 5.77 18.14
N TYR A 312 23.48 6.42 17.69
CA TYR A 312 23.51 7.82 17.25
C TYR A 312 22.44 8.72 17.85
N GLY A 313 21.46 8.17 18.55
CA GLY A 313 20.33 8.87 19.14
C GLY A 313 19.10 8.94 18.22
N ALA A 314 17.92 9.02 18.84
CA ALA A 314 16.64 9.06 18.13
C ALA A 314 16.50 10.32 17.25
N ASP A 315 16.95 11.47 17.74
CA ASP A 315 16.86 12.74 17.00
C ASP A 315 17.75 12.76 15.75
N ALA A 316 18.92 12.11 15.82
CA ALA A 316 19.79 11.95 14.68
C ALA A 316 19.12 11.09 13.59
N LEU A 317 18.51 9.96 13.97
CA LEU A 317 17.79 9.10 13.05
C LEU A 317 16.56 9.79 12.43
N ARG A 318 15.72 10.44 13.25
CA ARG A 318 14.53 11.17 12.78
C ARG A 318 14.92 12.27 11.79
N SER A 319 15.93 13.07 12.14
CA SER A 319 16.45 14.13 11.28
C SER A 319 17.00 13.55 9.98
N ALA A 320 17.73 12.42 10.02
CA ALA A 320 18.30 11.81 8.83
C ALA A 320 17.25 11.27 7.85
N LEU A 321 16.12 10.77 8.36
CA LEU A 321 15.00 10.31 7.52
C LEU A 321 14.28 11.47 6.81
N ILE A 322 14.22 12.63 7.45
CA ILE A 322 13.53 13.82 6.91
C ILE A 322 14.44 14.67 6.03
N PHE A 323 15.69 14.86 6.43
CA PHE A 323 16.61 15.80 5.79
C PHE A 323 16.91 15.43 4.34
N GLY A 324 16.79 16.37 3.41
CA GLY A 324 17.01 16.13 1.98
C GLY A 324 16.01 15.17 1.31
N THR A 325 14.89 14.83 1.97
CA THR A 325 13.87 13.93 1.41
C THR A 325 12.69 14.73 0.86
N LYS A 326 12.53 14.74 -0.46
CA LYS A 326 11.36 15.37 -1.09
C LYS A 326 10.06 14.65 -0.70
N GLU A 327 8.97 15.40 -0.51
CA GLU A 327 7.66 14.84 -0.20
C GLU A 327 7.23 13.76 -1.22
N GLY A 328 6.88 12.57 -0.70
CA GLY A 328 6.56 11.40 -1.51
C GLY A 328 7.69 10.86 -2.39
N GLY A 329 8.92 11.29 -2.16
CA GLY A 329 10.13 10.73 -2.74
C GLY A 329 10.72 9.64 -1.84
N ASP A 330 11.32 8.63 -2.45
CA ASP A 330 12.06 7.60 -1.72
C ASP A 330 13.34 8.19 -1.12
N ILE A 331 13.77 7.64 0.01
CA ILE A 331 15.03 8.02 0.68
C ILE A 331 16.03 6.87 0.56
N SER A 332 17.23 7.16 0.03
CA SER A 332 18.38 6.29 0.20
C SER A 332 18.96 6.49 1.59
N PHE A 333 18.76 5.50 2.45
CA PHE A 333 19.26 5.53 3.82
C PHE A 333 20.74 5.13 3.85
N SER A 334 21.55 5.92 4.55
CA SER A 334 22.96 5.64 4.80
C SER A 334 23.33 6.04 6.23
N GLU A 335 24.24 5.29 6.85
CA GLU A 335 24.70 5.55 8.22
C GLU A 335 25.44 6.90 8.30
N GLU A 336 26.16 7.29 7.23
CA GLU A 336 26.83 8.59 7.12
C GLU A 336 25.86 9.76 7.25
N LYS A 337 24.64 9.62 6.72
CA LYS A 337 23.59 10.64 6.86
C LYS A 337 23.13 10.77 8.31
N VAL A 338 23.05 9.65 9.05
CA VAL A 338 22.73 9.65 10.48
C VAL A 338 23.85 10.31 11.28
N ILE A 339 25.11 10.02 10.96
CA ILE A 339 26.29 10.66 11.58
C ILE A 339 26.27 12.17 11.36
N GLY A 340 25.95 12.63 10.14
CA GLY A 340 25.80 14.06 9.84
C GLY A 340 24.76 14.73 10.72
N MET A 341 23.59 14.12 10.88
CA MET A 341 22.53 14.66 11.73
C MET A 341 22.81 14.53 13.22
N ARG A 342 23.56 13.50 13.66
CA ARG A 342 24.08 13.44 15.04
C ARG A 342 25.00 14.63 15.33
N ASN A 343 25.89 14.98 14.40
CA ASN A 343 26.77 16.14 14.58
C ASN A 343 25.97 17.45 14.70
N PHE A 344 24.87 17.57 13.95
CA PHE A 344 23.94 18.69 14.07
C PHE A 344 23.26 18.76 15.44
N VAL A 345 22.72 17.64 15.91
CA VAL A 345 22.14 17.55 17.27
C VAL A 345 23.18 17.90 18.34
N ASN A 346 24.42 17.43 18.18
CA ASN A 346 25.51 17.78 19.09
C ASN A 346 25.88 19.27 19.02
N LYS A 347 25.82 19.91 17.85
CA LYS A 347 26.02 21.37 17.72
C LYS A 347 24.95 22.13 18.51
N ILE A 348 23.67 21.72 18.43
CA ILE A 348 22.57 22.27 19.24
C ILE A 348 22.89 22.14 20.73
N TRP A 349 23.29 20.94 21.17
CA TRP A 349 23.66 20.71 22.57
C TRP A 349 24.82 21.59 23.04
N ASN A 350 25.87 21.74 22.23
CA ASN A 350 27.01 22.59 22.56
C ASN A 350 26.63 24.07 22.68
N MET A 351 25.71 24.57 21.84
CA MET A 351 25.20 25.94 21.96
C MET A 351 24.41 26.12 23.24
N ALA A 352 23.47 25.22 23.55
CA ALA A 352 22.69 25.28 24.77
C ALA A 352 23.59 25.24 26.01
N ARG A 353 24.54 24.31 26.04
CA ARG A 353 25.55 24.19 27.10
C ARG A 353 26.41 25.46 27.24
N PHE A 354 26.84 26.05 26.12
CA PHE A 354 27.61 27.30 26.16
C PHE A 354 26.81 28.43 26.80
N ILE A 355 25.52 28.56 26.47
CA ILE A 355 24.64 29.58 27.05
C ILE A 355 24.45 29.32 28.55
N GLU A 356 24.08 28.10 28.93
CA GLU A 356 23.81 27.68 30.31
C GLU A 356 25.05 27.84 31.21
N MET A 357 26.23 27.43 30.76
CA MET A 357 27.48 27.55 31.53
C MET A 357 27.87 28.99 31.85
N ASN A 358 27.41 29.95 31.05
CA ASN A 358 27.73 31.35 31.22
C ASN A 358 26.57 32.16 31.83
N GLU A 359 25.46 31.50 32.17
CA GLU A 359 24.32 32.12 32.84
C GLU A 359 24.72 32.51 34.26
N LYS A 360 25.07 33.79 34.45
CA LYS A 360 25.33 34.38 35.75
C LYS A 360 24.18 35.31 36.12
N VAL A 361 23.90 35.42 37.42
CA VAL A 361 23.04 36.47 37.96
C VAL A 361 23.73 37.82 37.72
N VAL A 362 23.25 38.59 36.74
CA VAL A 362 23.80 39.92 36.44
C VAL A 362 23.29 40.93 37.47
N ASP A 363 24.23 41.63 38.09
CA ASP A 363 23.98 42.86 38.83
C ASP A 363 23.57 43.96 37.83
N LYS A 364 22.39 44.56 38.01
CA LYS A 364 21.64 45.39 37.03
C LYS A 364 22.34 46.67 36.52
N GLY A 365 23.63 46.86 36.78
CA GLY A 365 24.38 48.10 36.56
C GLY A 365 25.11 48.24 35.22
N ALA A 366 25.24 47.21 34.38
CA ALA A 366 26.12 47.23 33.21
C ALA A 366 25.40 47.16 31.85
N MET A 367 24.18 47.70 31.73
CA MET A 367 23.39 47.60 30.51
C MET A 367 23.41 48.92 29.72
N ASN A 368 24.44 49.18 28.91
CA ASN A 368 24.42 50.27 27.93
C ASN A 368 25.51 50.16 26.84
N ARG A 369 25.39 49.16 25.95
CA ARG A 369 26.12 49.14 24.67
C ARG A 369 25.13 49.06 23.51
N THR A 370 24.97 50.17 22.78
CA THR A 370 24.06 50.31 21.63
C THR A 370 24.23 49.21 20.57
N THR A 371 25.46 48.71 20.40
CA THR A 371 25.82 47.66 19.44
C THR A 371 25.16 46.31 19.74
N THR A 372 25.14 45.89 21.01
CA THR A 372 24.52 44.62 21.43
C THR A 372 23.02 44.63 21.15
N LYS A 373 22.36 45.76 21.40
CA LYS A 373 20.93 45.94 21.11
C LYS A 373 20.62 45.82 19.61
N THR A 374 21.50 46.32 18.74
CA THR A 374 21.35 46.20 17.28
C THR A 374 21.46 44.75 16.84
N ILE A 375 22.48 44.02 17.30
CA ILE A 375 22.70 42.60 16.95
C ILE A 375 21.49 41.75 17.35
N LEU A 376 20.94 41.98 18.55
CA LEU A 376 19.76 41.26 19.03
C LEU A 376 18.50 41.61 18.24
N ASN A 377 18.32 42.87 17.88
CA ASN A 377 17.21 43.26 17.02
C ASN A 377 17.29 42.60 15.63
N ASP A 378 18.49 42.44 15.09
CA ASP A 378 18.70 41.79 13.80
C ASP A 378 18.48 40.28 13.88
N LEU A 379 18.98 39.62 14.94
CA LEU A 379 18.66 38.22 15.25
C LEU A 379 17.14 38.00 15.34
N GLN A 380 16.42 38.85 16.07
CA GLN A 380 14.97 38.73 16.21
C GLN A 380 14.23 38.93 14.88
N LYS A 381 14.67 39.87 14.04
CA LYS A 381 14.10 40.06 12.69
C LYS A 381 14.34 38.84 11.81
N GLU A 382 15.56 38.29 11.82
CA GLU A 382 15.94 37.11 11.05
C GLU A 382 15.15 35.87 11.51
N TYR A 383 15.07 35.64 12.82
CA TYR A 383 14.27 34.57 13.42
C TYR A 383 12.79 34.68 13.03
N LYS A 384 12.18 35.87 13.10
CA LYS A 384 10.77 36.08 12.71
C LYS A 384 10.55 35.74 11.23
N LYS A 385 11.51 36.08 10.36
CA LYS A 385 11.47 35.76 8.93
C LYS A 385 11.56 34.24 8.71
N GLU A 386 12.54 33.58 9.33
CA GLU A 386 12.73 32.13 9.23
C GLU A 386 11.53 31.36 9.79
N LYS A 387 11.01 31.77 10.95
CA LYS A 387 9.80 31.18 11.56
C LYS A 387 8.60 31.23 10.62
N LYS A 388 8.38 32.36 9.94
CA LYS A 388 7.29 32.49 8.95
C LYS A 388 7.46 31.50 7.80
N GLN A 389 8.69 31.30 7.32
CA GLN A 389 8.97 30.37 6.23
C GLN A 389 8.89 28.90 6.67
N TYR A 390 9.36 28.59 7.89
CA TYR A 390 9.23 27.30 8.54
C TYR A 390 7.76 26.88 8.65
N LEU A 391 6.90 27.75 9.20
CA LEU A 391 5.46 27.47 9.34
C LEU A 391 4.81 27.18 7.98
N LYS A 392 5.15 27.97 6.95
CA LYS A 392 4.68 27.70 5.58
C LYS A 392 5.08 26.32 5.05
N PHE A 393 6.31 25.87 5.34
CA PHE A 393 6.76 24.53 4.95
C PHE A 393 6.09 23.43 5.76
N MET A 394 5.85 23.63 7.06
CA MET A 394 5.09 22.69 7.89
C MET A 394 3.64 22.55 7.39
N ASP A 395 2.95 23.66 7.14
CA ASP A 395 1.56 23.68 6.65
C ASP A 395 1.40 23.04 5.25
N SER A 396 2.47 23.03 4.46
CA SER A 396 2.51 22.41 3.13
C SER A 396 3.15 21.03 3.11
N TYR A 397 3.39 20.42 4.28
CA TYR A 397 4.00 19.09 4.45
C TYR A 397 5.41 18.96 3.83
N GLN A 398 6.11 20.08 3.65
CA GLN A 398 7.49 20.14 3.13
C GLN A 398 8.50 19.99 4.28
N PHE A 399 8.38 18.93 5.07
CA PHE A 399 9.16 18.71 6.30
C PHE A 399 10.67 18.75 6.08
N SER A 400 11.16 18.22 4.96
CA SER A 400 12.60 18.32 4.62
C SER A 400 13.07 19.76 4.44
N LYS A 401 12.25 20.64 3.86
CA LYS A 401 12.62 22.04 3.69
C LYS A 401 12.53 22.79 5.02
N ALA A 402 11.53 22.48 5.83
CA ALA A 402 11.40 23.02 7.18
C ALA A 402 12.65 22.68 8.02
N LEU A 403 13.07 21.42 8.02
CA LEU A 403 14.30 20.99 8.71
C LEU A 403 15.56 21.61 8.09
N GLY A 404 15.62 21.76 6.77
CA GLY A 404 16.72 22.47 6.09
C GLY A 404 16.87 23.92 6.56
N LEU A 405 15.77 24.67 6.69
CA LEU A 405 15.82 26.03 7.24
C LEU A 405 16.33 26.06 8.68
N VAL A 406 15.85 25.13 9.52
CA VAL A 406 16.29 25.03 10.92
C VAL A 406 17.79 24.72 10.97
N TYR A 407 18.26 23.81 10.13
CA TYR A 407 19.67 23.47 10.04
C TYR A 407 20.53 24.68 9.66
N GLU A 408 20.18 25.38 8.57
CA GLU A 408 20.91 26.55 8.08
C GLU A 408 20.92 27.69 9.12
N PHE A 409 19.76 28.00 9.69
CA PHE A 409 19.65 29.06 10.69
C PHE A 409 20.44 28.72 11.95
N ILE A 410 20.25 27.53 12.52
CA ILE A 410 20.92 27.14 13.77
C ILE A 410 22.44 27.06 13.59
N TRP A 411 22.91 26.41 12.52
CA TRP A 411 24.33 26.20 12.33
C TRP A 411 25.05 27.47 11.88
N HIS A 412 24.63 28.04 10.75
CA HIS A 412 25.40 29.07 10.05
C HIS A 412 25.05 30.50 10.46
N ARG A 413 23.84 30.72 11.00
CA ARG A 413 23.41 32.06 11.42
C ARG A 413 23.51 32.21 12.93
N PHE A 414 22.92 31.31 13.69
CA PHE A 414 22.91 31.40 15.14
C PHE A 414 24.27 31.06 15.73
N ALA A 415 24.82 29.86 15.43
CA ALA A 415 26.10 29.46 16.00
C ALA A 415 27.29 30.25 15.42
N ASP A 416 27.45 30.20 14.10
CA ASP A 416 28.68 30.70 13.47
C ASP A 416 28.72 32.25 13.39
N PHE A 417 27.59 32.95 13.52
CA PHE A 417 27.51 34.41 13.40
C PHE A 417 27.05 35.10 14.69
N TYR A 418 25.83 34.83 15.19
CA TYR A 418 25.28 35.57 16.34
C TYR A 418 25.96 35.21 17.67
N ILE A 419 26.18 33.93 17.97
CA ILE A 419 26.89 33.50 19.19
C ILE A 419 28.32 34.05 19.20
N GLU A 420 29.03 34.01 18.08
CA GLU A 420 30.39 34.54 18.00
C GLU A 420 30.45 36.06 18.18
N GLN A 421 29.48 36.83 17.66
CA GLN A 421 29.41 38.27 17.90
C GLN A 421 29.07 38.65 19.34
N LEU A 422 28.32 37.79 20.04
CA LEU A 422 27.87 38.02 21.41
C LEU A 422 28.73 37.30 22.45
N LYS A 423 29.79 36.62 22.04
CA LYS A 423 30.58 35.70 22.87
C LYS A 423 31.10 36.35 24.14
N ASP A 424 31.69 37.53 24.03
CA ASP A 424 32.24 38.26 25.18
C ASP A 424 31.13 38.69 26.14
N GLU A 425 29.96 39.11 25.63
CA GLU A 425 28.82 39.49 26.46
C GLU A 425 28.21 38.29 27.18
N VAL A 426 28.10 37.15 26.49
CA VAL A 426 27.62 35.88 27.08
C VAL A 426 28.57 35.42 28.19
N ILE A 427 29.89 35.39 27.95
CA ILE A 427 30.89 35.00 28.96
C ILE A 427 30.89 35.93 30.18
N ASN A 428 30.62 37.22 29.97
CA ASN A 428 30.50 38.21 31.04
C ASN A 428 29.18 38.11 31.83
N GLY A 429 28.30 37.17 31.47
CA GLY A 429 27.07 36.88 32.20
C GLY A 429 25.85 37.65 31.72
N ASN A 430 25.97 38.55 30.74
CA ASN A 430 24.88 39.41 30.25
C ASN A 430 23.86 38.64 29.40
N ILE A 431 23.13 37.72 30.02
CA ILE A 431 22.26 36.72 29.37
C ILE A 431 20.82 37.23 29.13
N GLU A 432 20.47 38.45 29.55
CA GLU A 432 19.14 39.06 29.28
C GLU A 432 18.75 39.07 27.78
N ALA A 433 19.72 38.85 26.90
CA ALA A 433 19.58 38.69 25.46
C ALA A 433 19.11 37.31 24.96
N LEU A 434 19.27 36.23 25.74
CA LEU A 434 18.96 34.85 25.35
C LEU A 434 17.73 34.27 26.05
N GLY A 435 17.25 34.89 27.13
CA GLY A 435 16.03 34.51 27.85
C GLY A 435 14.70 34.82 27.12
N VAL A 436 14.76 35.35 25.89
CA VAL A 436 13.57 35.75 25.09
C VAL A 436 13.50 35.03 23.73
N LEU A 437 14.34 34.01 23.49
CA LEU A 437 14.25 33.17 22.29
C LEU A 437 13.20 32.06 22.40
#